data_AF-G5AEX3-F1
#
_entry.id   AF-G5AEX3-F1
#
_cell.length_a   1.000
_cell.length_b   1.000
_cell.length_c   1.000
_cell.angle_alpha   90.00
_cell.angle_beta   90.00
_cell.angle_gamma   90.00
#
_symmetry.space_group_name_H-M   'P 1'
#
loop_
_entity.id
_entity.type
_entity.pdbx_description
1 polymer ?
#
loop_
_entity_poly.entity_id
_entity_poly.type
_entity_poly.pdbx_seq_one_letter_code
_entity_poly.pdbx_strand_id
1 'polypeptide(L)'
;MRSQTSFTTKQVCTYFFTPLLDEQDEPTEHFRCQFGTVHKQDVKTGYSNLFSHVLKQHPDYVTTLANSGFNSGTMVVFIDQKSQTAYCWLDFVTERNLPFSFCEHPTVDKYTTMKRICTETLLKYAVLVTKEVEIGISAFIPLKFGIILDGW
;
A
#
# COMPACT_ATOMS: atom_id res chain seq x y z
N MET A 1 -4.28 -32.26 7.02
CA MET A 1 -2.82 -32.08 6.91
C MET A 1 -2.55 -31.15 5.73
N ARG A 2 -1.56 -30.23 5.89
CA ARG A 2 -1.11 -29.14 4.98
C ARG A 2 -2.04 -27.91 4.94
N SER A 3 -1.54 -26.68 4.99
CA SER A 3 -0.22 -26.17 4.56
C SER A 3 0.37 -25.20 5.59
N GLN A 4 1.54 -25.53 6.17
CA GLN A 4 2.43 -24.49 6.67
C GLN A 4 2.99 -23.80 5.43
N THR A 5 2.55 -22.57 5.14
CA THR A 5 3.23 -21.70 4.19
C THR A 5 4.61 -21.41 4.74
N SER A 6 5.62 -22.18 4.32
CA SER A 6 7.00 -21.98 4.75
C SER A 6 7.58 -20.78 4.00
N PHE A 7 7.42 -19.57 4.55
CA PHE A 7 8.14 -18.41 4.08
C PHE A 7 9.63 -18.54 4.43
N THR A 8 10.50 -18.21 3.47
CA THR A 8 11.94 -18.16 3.75
C THR A 8 12.27 -16.97 4.64
N THR A 9 13.35 -17.07 5.42
CA THR A 9 13.87 -15.98 6.26
C THR A 9 14.06 -14.69 5.47
N LYS A 10 14.54 -14.79 4.23
CA LYS A 10 14.71 -13.64 3.32
C LYS A 10 13.36 -13.00 3.00
N GLN A 11 12.36 -13.77 2.60
CA GLN A 11 11.03 -13.25 2.27
C GLN A 11 10.38 -12.53 3.46
N VAL A 12 10.48 -13.12 4.65
CA VAL A 12 9.97 -12.50 5.87
C VAL A 12 10.68 -11.18 6.17
N CYS A 13 12.01 -11.15 6.11
CA CYS A 13 12.76 -9.92 6.36
C CYS A 13 12.51 -8.84 5.30
N THR A 14 12.42 -9.21 4.02
CA THR A 14 12.08 -8.25 2.94
C THR A 14 10.68 -7.67 3.12
N TYR A 15 9.75 -8.40 3.74
CA TYR A 15 8.42 -7.87 4.07
C TYR A 15 8.46 -6.87 5.23
N PHE A 16 9.15 -7.17 6.34
CA PHE A 16 9.09 -6.30 7.52
C PHE A 16 10.05 -5.11 7.50
N PHE A 17 11.01 -5.09 6.57
CA PHE A 17 12.08 -4.10 6.56
C PHE A 17 12.20 -3.36 5.23
N THR A 18 12.37 -2.05 5.32
CA THR A 18 12.72 -1.18 4.19
C THR A 18 14.19 -0.75 4.32
N PRO A 19 15.02 -0.88 3.26
CA PRO A 19 16.37 -0.34 3.29
C PRO A 19 16.32 1.18 3.48
N LEU A 20 17.17 1.71 4.35
CA LEU A 20 17.39 3.15 4.43
C LEU A 20 18.30 3.56 3.28
N LEU A 21 17.90 4.61 2.57
CA LEU A 21 18.71 5.20 1.51
C LEU A 21 19.56 6.33 2.09
N ASP A 22 20.76 6.53 1.54
CA ASP A 22 21.61 7.68 1.86
C ASP A 22 21.20 8.93 1.06
N GLU A 23 22.00 10.00 1.16
CA GLU A 23 21.75 11.26 0.45
C GLU A 23 21.82 11.14 -1.08
N GLN A 24 22.30 10.01 -1.60
CA GLN A 24 22.42 9.70 -3.02
C GLN A 24 21.37 8.68 -3.49
N ASP A 25 20.35 8.41 -2.65
CA ASP A 25 19.32 7.37 -2.87
C ASP A 25 19.88 5.94 -2.97
N GLU A 26 21.11 5.69 -2.49
CA GLU A 26 21.72 4.36 -2.51
C GLU A 26 21.38 3.56 -1.24
N PRO A 27 21.11 2.24 -1.34
CA PRO A 27 20.78 1.40 -0.19
C PRO A 27 21.94 1.31 0.80
N THR A 28 21.70 1.75 2.04
CA THR A 28 22.65 1.58 3.15
C THR A 28 22.57 0.18 3.76
N GLU A 29 23.51 -0.11 4.67
CA GLU A 29 23.49 -1.31 5.51
C GLU A 29 22.41 -1.29 6.63
N HIS A 30 21.63 -0.21 6.72
CA HIS A 30 20.59 -0.03 7.73
C HIS A 30 19.20 -0.26 7.16
N PHE A 31 18.38 -0.97 7.93
CA PHE A 31 17.03 -1.33 7.58
C PHE A 31 16.07 -0.82 8.64
N ARG A 32 14.97 -0.21 8.21
CA ARG A 32 13.90 0.26 9.07
C ARG A 32 12.79 -0.78 9.11
N CYS A 33 12.44 -1.25 10.31
CA CYS A 33 11.28 -2.10 10.55
C CYS A 33 9.97 -1.30 10.39
N GLN A 34 8.87 -1.97 10.07
CA GLN A 34 7.50 -1.44 10.10
C GLN A 34 7.14 -0.73 11.43
N PHE A 35 7.65 -1.20 12.58
CA PHE A 35 7.46 -0.53 13.87
C PHE A 35 8.41 0.65 14.13
N GLY A 36 9.21 1.04 13.13
CA GLY A 36 10.05 2.24 13.15
C GLY A 36 11.47 2.04 13.67
N THR A 37 11.79 0.87 14.24
CA THR A 37 13.14 0.55 14.74
C THR A 37 14.12 0.32 13.60
N VAL A 38 15.32 0.90 13.70
CA VAL A 38 16.40 0.75 12.71
C VAL A 38 17.36 -0.35 13.15
N HIS A 39 17.68 -1.25 12.25
CA HIS A 39 18.61 -2.37 12.45
C HIS A 39 19.65 -2.41 11.34
N LYS A 40 20.91 -2.55 11.70
CA LYS A 40 21.99 -2.82 10.74
C LYS A 40 21.99 -4.30 10.35
N GLN A 41 22.02 -4.61 9.06
CA GLN A 41 22.16 -5.99 8.60
C GLN A 41 23.59 -6.47 8.85
N ASP A 42 23.74 -7.63 9.49
CA ASP A 42 25.06 -8.24 9.67
C ASP A 42 25.40 -9.07 8.43
N VAL A 43 26.33 -8.54 7.63
CA VAL A 43 26.79 -9.14 6.36
C VAL A 43 27.30 -10.58 6.55
N LYS A 44 27.82 -10.94 7.73
CA LYS A 44 28.35 -12.29 8.02
C LYS A 44 27.24 -13.31 8.32
N THR A 45 26.08 -12.87 8.80
CA THR A 45 24.98 -13.76 9.23
C THR A 45 23.74 -13.68 8.33
N GLY A 46 23.78 -12.82 7.30
CA GLY A 46 22.71 -12.66 6.32
C GLY A 46 21.47 -11.97 6.92
N TYR A 47 20.34 -12.68 6.95
CA TYR A 47 19.05 -12.16 7.47
C TYR A 47 18.73 -12.60 8.90
N SER A 48 19.62 -13.37 9.54
CA SER A 48 19.34 -14.03 10.82
C SER A 48 19.06 -13.03 11.95
N ASN A 49 19.77 -11.90 11.97
CA ASN A 49 19.57 -10.85 12.97
C ASN A 49 18.25 -10.08 12.77
N LEU A 50 17.92 -9.73 11.52
CA LEU A 50 16.64 -9.11 11.16
C LEU A 50 15.47 -10.05 11.46
N PHE A 51 15.61 -11.35 11.18
CA PHE A 51 14.57 -12.33 11.46
C PHE A 51 14.34 -12.54 12.95
N SER A 52 15.41 -12.54 13.76
CA SER A 52 15.29 -12.58 15.22
C SER A 52 14.51 -11.37 15.76
N HIS A 53 14.66 -10.20 15.15
CA HIS A 53 13.81 -9.05 15.45
C HIS A 53 12.35 -9.31 15.07
N VAL A 54 12.08 -9.84 13.87
CA VAL A 54 10.70 -10.16 13.43
C VAL A 54 10.02 -11.10 14.42
N LEU A 55 10.69 -12.17 14.83
CA LEU A 55 10.13 -13.13 15.79
C LEU A 55 9.77 -12.49 17.15
N LYS A 56 10.47 -11.43 17.55
CA LYS A 56 10.23 -10.73 18.83
C LYS A 56 9.15 -9.66 18.73
N GLN A 57 9.11 -8.91 17.63
CA GLN A 57 8.25 -7.74 17.49
C GLN A 57 6.99 -8.01 16.66
N HIS A 58 6.97 -9.06 15.84
CA HIS A 58 5.85 -9.46 14.97
C HIS A 58 5.45 -10.92 15.24
N PRO A 59 4.84 -11.22 16.40
CA PRO A 59 4.47 -12.60 16.75
C PRO A 59 3.46 -13.22 15.75
N ASP A 60 2.69 -12.39 15.06
CA ASP A 60 1.68 -12.73 14.06
C ASP A 60 2.21 -12.72 12.60
N TYR A 61 3.53 -12.66 12.40
CA TYR A 61 4.15 -12.43 11.09
C TYR A 61 3.69 -13.40 9.99
N VAL A 62 3.43 -14.67 10.32
CA VAL A 62 2.99 -15.69 9.36
C VAL A 62 1.62 -15.35 8.78
N THR A 63 0.69 -14.95 9.63
CA THR A 63 -0.67 -14.56 9.23
C THR A 63 -0.62 -13.27 8.40
N THR A 64 0.21 -12.32 8.83
CA THR A 64 0.41 -11.05 8.12
C THR A 64 1.00 -11.27 6.73
N LEU A 65 2.02 -12.11 6.56
CA LEU A 65 2.55 -12.45 5.23
C LEU A 65 1.59 -13.26 4.36
N ALA A 66 0.78 -14.14 4.96
CA ALA A 66 -0.20 -14.93 4.21
C ALA A 66 -1.31 -14.04 3.63
N ASN A 67 -1.71 -13.00 4.36
CA ASN A 67 -2.79 -12.09 3.97
C ASN A 67 -2.31 -10.90 3.12
N SER A 68 -1.00 -10.64 3.04
CA SER A 68 -0.47 -9.44 2.38
C SER A 68 -0.36 -9.53 0.86
N GLY A 69 -0.73 -10.65 0.24
CA GLY A 69 -0.57 -10.85 -1.20
C GLY A 69 0.89 -10.92 -1.66
N PHE A 70 1.86 -11.06 -0.73
CA PHE A 70 3.30 -11.07 -1.00
C PHE A 70 3.71 -12.04 -2.13
N ASN A 71 3.09 -13.22 -2.17
CA ASN A 71 3.37 -14.23 -3.20
C ASN A 71 2.72 -13.93 -4.56
N SER A 72 1.74 -13.02 -4.62
CA SER A 72 0.98 -12.67 -5.83
C SER A 72 1.56 -11.46 -6.58
N GLY A 73 2.69 -10.90 -6.12
CA GLY A 73 3.26 -9.67 -6.68
C GLY A 73 2.48 -8.40 -6.31
N THR A 74 1.34 -8.54 -5.65
CA THR A 74 0.52 -7.46 -5.06
C THR A 74 1.12 -7.04 -3.72
N MET A 75 2.41 -6.71 -3.71
CA MET A 75 3.13 -6.28 -2.52
C MET A 75 2.58 -4.93 -2.03
N VAL A 76 1.65 -4.94 -1.07
CA VAL A 76 1.27 -3.74 -0.31
C VAL A 76 2.04 -3.72 1.00
N VAL A 77 3.36 -3.68 0.91
CA VAL A 77 4.21 -3.73 2.11
C VAL A 77 4.31 -2.35 2.76
N PHE A 78 4.25 -1.30 1.95
CA PHE A 78 4.27 0.09 2.41
C PHE A 78 3.47 0.95 1.43
N ILE A 79 2.31 1.44 1.88
CA ILE A 79 1.65 2.55 1.20
C ILE A 79 2.31 3.81 1.74
N ASP A 80 3.01 4.54 0.89
CA ASP A 80 3.58 5.82 1.29
C ASP A 80 2.44 6.78 1.70
N GLN A 81 2.74 7.75 2.58
CA GLN A 81 1.72 8.62 3.13
C GLN A 81 0.93 9.38 2.06
N LYS A 82 1.54 9.69 0.90
CA LYS A 82 0.87 10.38 -0.21
C LYS A 82 -0.15 9.45 -0.86
N SER A 83 0.24 8.20 -1.15
CA SER A 83 -0.68 7.20 -1.70
C SER A 83 -1.84 6.90 -0.74
N GLN A 84 -1.57 6.79 0.56
CA GLN A 84 -2.61 6.58 1.58
C GLN A 84 -3.56 7.77 1.64
N THR A 85 -3.02 8.99 1.61
CA THR A 85 -3.81 10.23 1.62
C THR A 85 -4.71 10.29 0.38
N ALA A 86 -4.18 10.01 -0.80
CA ALA A 86 -4.96 9.98 -2.04
C ALA A 86 -6.08 8.92 -1.99
N TYR A 87 -5.78 7.72 -1.51
CA TYR A 87 -6.77 6.66 -1.34
C TYR A 87 -7.90 7.08 -0.40
N CYS A 88 -7.58 7.55 0.81
CA CYS A 88 -8.59 7.98 1.78
C CYS A 88 -9.50 9.09 1.23
N TRP A 89 -8.94 10.01 0.45
CA TRP A 89 -9.73 11.05 -0.20
C TRP A 89 -10.65 10.52 -1.29
N LEU A 90 -10.15 9.61 -2.15
CA LEU A 90 -10.96 8.97 -3.17
C LEU A 90 -12.10 8.16 -2.56
N ASP A 91 -11.80 7.31 -1.59
CA ASP A 91 -12.77 6.50 -0.84
C ASP A 91 -13.86 7.40 -0.25
N PHE A 92 -13.48 8.45 0.47
CA PHE A 92 -14.45 9.32 1.12
C PHE A 92 -15.34 10.09 0.14
N VAL A 93 -14.76 10.67 -0.91
CA VAL A 93 -15.50 11.46 -1.90
C VAL A 93 -16.43 10.59 -2.74
N THR A 94 -15.99 9.39 -3.11
CA THR A 94 -16.79 8.45 -3.90
C THR A 94 -17.92 7.82 -3.08
N GLU A 95 -17.62 7.29 -1.90
CA GLU A 95 -18.60 6.63 -1.02
C GLU A 95 -19.71 7.59 -0.57
N ARG A 96 -19.37 8.86 -0.39
CA ARG A 96 -20.33 9.90 0.03
C ARG A 96 -20.91 10.72 -1.11
N ASN A 97 -20.52 10.42 -2.35
CA ASN A 97 -20.89 11.17 -3.55
C ASN A 97 -20.74 12.69 -3.38
N LEU A 98 -19.56 13.11 -2.91
CA LEU A 98 -19.25 14.51 -2.65
C LEU A 98 -18.58 15.16 -3.88
N PRO A 99 -18.62 16.50 -4.01
CA PRO A 99 -17.82 17.18 -5.03
C PRO A 99 -16.32 16.94 -4.81
N PHE A 100 -15.54 16.80 -5.88
CA PHE A 100 -14.08 16.67 -5.78
C PHE A 100 -13.41 17.88 -5.12
N SER A 101 -14.03 19.07 -5.20
CA SER A 101 -13.57 20.29 -4.51
C SER A 101 -13.73 20.24 -3.00
N PHE A 102 -14.42 19.23 -2.46
CA PHE A 102 -14.63 19.07 -1.03
C PHE A 102 -13.31 18.93 -0.26
N CYS A 103 -12.28 18.29 -0.84
CA CYS A 103 -10.99 18.10 -0.17
C CYS A 103 -10.25 19.42 0.16
N GLU A 104 -10.61 20.53 -0.49
CA GLU A 104 -10.04 21.85 -0.24
C GLU A 104 -10.87 22.69 0.74
N HIS A 105 -12.08 22.23 1.08
CA HIS A 105 -13.04 23.03 1.85
C HIS A 105 -12.48 23.39 3.25
N PRO A 106 -12.56 24.66 3.71
CA PRO A 106 -11.92 25.08 4.96
C PRO A 106 -12.38 24.34 6.23
N THR A 107 -13.58 23.74 6.21
CA THR A 107 -14.10 22.97 7.36
C THR A 107 -13.53 21.56 7.43
N VAL A 108 -13.03 21.01 6.32
CA VAL A 108 -12.41 19.68 6.30
C VAL A 108 -11.24 19.62 7.28
N ASP A 109 -10.41 20.65 7.29
CA ASP A 109 -9.25 20.74 8.19
C ASP A 109 -9.63 20.75 9.67
N LYS A 110 -10.85 21.22 9.98
CA LYS A 110 -11.31 21.30 11.36
C LYS A 110 -11.83 19.96 11.88
N TYR A 111 -12.34 19.11 10.99
CA TYR A 111 -13.11 17.93 11.35
C TYR A 111 -12.52 16.61 10.83
N THR A 112 -11.42 16.65 10.10
CA THR A 112 -10.76 15.46 9.55
C THR A 112 -9.28 15.43 9.97
N THR A 113 -8.74 14.22 10.10
CA THR A 113 -7.31 13.98 10.36
C THR A 113 -6.52 13.76 9.06
N MET A 114 -7.21 13.79 7.91
CA MET A 114 -6.59 13.55 6.61
C MET A 114 -5.73 14.74 6.20
N LYS A 115 -4.57 14.45 5.58
CA LYS A 115 -3.72 15.50 5.02
C LYS A 115 -4.43 16.19 3.86
N ARG A 116 -4.29 17.52 3.77
CA ARG A 116 -4.83 18.31 2.67
C ARG A 116 -4.22 17.89 1.33
N ILE A 117 -5.07 17.83 0.31
CA ILE A 117 -4.70 17.73 -1.10
C ILE A 117 -5.50 18.75 -1.89
N CYS A 118 -4.98 19.16 -3.05
CA CYS A 118 -5.74 20.01 -3.96
C CYS A 118 -6.68 19.18 -4.84
N THR A 119 -7.74 19.84 -5.34
CA THR A 119 -8.75 19.24 -6.22
C THR A 119 -8.10 18.62 -7.46
N GLU A 120 -7.11 19.30 -8.04
CA GLU A 120 -6.37 18.81 -9.20
C GLU A 120 -5.63 17.49 -8.92
N THR A 121 -5.02 17.37 -7.74
CA THR A 121 -4.34 16.14 -7.33
C THR A 121 -5.34 15.00 -7.14
N LEU A 122 -6.49 15.27 -6.50
CA LEU A 122 -7.52 14.27 -6.31
C LEU A 122 -8.08 13.78 -7.65
N LEU A 123 -8.39 14.70 -8.57
CA LEU A 123 -8.86 14.38 -9.92
C LEU A 123 -7.84 13.56 -10.71
N LYS A 124 -6.55 13.91 -10.63
CA LYS A 124 -5.48 13.14 -11.26
C LYS A 124 -5.50 11.68 -10.80
N TYR A 125 -5.61 11.43 -9.49
CA TYR A 125 -5.66 10.07 -8.96
C TYR A 125 -6.99 9.38 -9.28
N ALA A 126 -8.11 10.09 -9.28
CA ALA A 126 -9.41 9.54 -9.69
C ALA A 126 -9.34 8.99 -11.12
N VAL A 127 -8.79 9.76 -12.06
CA VAL A 127 -8.60 9.32 -13.46
C VAL A 127 -7.69 8.09 -13.55
N LEU A 128 -6.61 8.05 -12.78
CA LEU A 128 -5.71 6.88 -12.76
C LEU A 128 -6.42 5.63 -12.23
N VAL A 129 -7.18 5.76 -11.12
CA VAL A 129 -7.96 4.65 -10.56
C VAL A 129 -9.03 4.19 -11.52
N THR A 130 -9.75 5.11 -12.19
CA THR A 130 -10.75 4.74 -13.21
C THR A 130 -10.13 3.90 -14.32
N LYS A 131 -8.93 4.23 -14.79
CA LYS A 131 -8.24 3.42 -15.82
C LYS A 131 -7.93 2.01 -15.33
N GLU A 132 -7.44 1.86 -14.11
CA GLU A 132 -7.19 0.53 -13.53
C GLU A 132 -8.48 -0.27 -13.35
N VAL A 133 -9.57 0.39 -12.95
CA VAL A 133 -10.90 -0.22 -12.86
C VAL A 133 -11.40 -0.64 -14.25
N GLU A 134 -11.24 0.19 -15.27
CA GLU A 134 -11.58 -0.15 -16.66
C GLU A 134 -10.79 -1.37 -17.16
N ILE A 135 -9.48 -1.44 -16.87
CA ILE A 135 -8.66 -2.62 -17.18
C ILE A 135 -9.21 -3.85 -16.46
N GLY A 136 -9.50 -3.73 -15.16
CA GLY A 136 -10.09 -4.80 -14.37
C GLY A 136 -11.41 -5.30 -14.96
N ILE A 137 -12.33 -4.38 -15.27
CA ILE A 137 -13.63 -4.69 -15.89
C ILE A 137 -13.43 -5.33 -17.27
N SER A 138 -12.48 -4.85 -18.08
CA SER A 138 -12.22 -5.39 -19.41
C SER A 138 -11.83 -6.87 -19.40
N ALA A 139 -11.23 -7.35 -18.31
CA ALA A 139 -10.92 -8.77 -18.12
C ALA A 139 -12.18 -9.64 -17.89
N PHE A 140 -13.30 -9.05 -17.48
CA PHE A 140 -14.56 -9.74 -17.21
C PHE A 140 -15.64 -9.51 -18.28
N ILE A 141 -15.49 -8.48 -19.12
CA ILE A 141 -16.45 -8.19 -20.18
C ILE A 141 -16.38 -9.26 -21.29
N PRO A 142 -17.52 -9.84 -21.71
CA PRO A 142 -17.56 -10.78 -22.83
C PRO A 142 -17.35 -10.06 -24.17
N LEU A 143 -16.87 -10.80 -25.20
CA LEU A 143 -16.64 -10.26 -26.56
C LEU A 143 -17.86 -9.55 -27.16
N LYS A 144 -19.07 -9.94 -26.75
CA LYS A 144 -20.34 -9.31 -27.13
C LYS A 144 -21.09 -8.93 -25.87
N PHE A 145 -21.40 -7.65 -25.74
CA PHE A 145 -22.20 -7.11 -24.64
C PHE A 145 -23.11 -5.99 -25.17
N GLY A 146 -24.20 -5.73 -24.45
CA GLY A 146 -25.10 -4.61 -24.73
C GLY A 146 -24.86 -3.47 -23.74
N ILE A 147 -24.89 -2.22 -24.23
CA ILE A 147 -24.85 -1.02 -23.39
C ILE A 147 -26.24 -0.40 -23.43
N ILE A 148 -26.83 -0.17 -22.26
CA ILE A 148 -28.07 0.59 -22.12
C ILE A 148 -27.67 1.93 -21.52
N LEU A 149 -27.95 3.01 -22.25
CA LEU A 149 -27.76 4.37 -21.77
C LEU A 149 -29.15 4.88 -21.38
N ASP A 150 -29.31 5.33 -20.15
CA ASP A 150 -30.46 6.12 -19.76
C ASP A 150 -30.24 7.57 -20.19
N GLY A 151 -31.24 8.14 -20.86
CA GLY A 151 -31.27 9.55 -21.19
C GLY A 151 -31.92 10.30 -20.03
N TRP A 152 -31.26 11.33 -19.53
CA TRP A 152 -31.87 12.31 -18.64
C TRP A 152 -32.19 13.59 -19.41
#